data_AF-A0AAE0E9V2-F1
#
_entry.id   AF-A0AAE0E9V2-F1
#
_cell.length_a   1.000
_cell.length_b   1.000
_cell.length_c   1.000
_cell.angle_alpha   90.00
_cell.angle_beta   90.00
_cell.angle_gamma   90.00
#
_symmetry.space_group_name_H-M   'P 1'
#
loop_
_entity.id
_entity.type
_entity.pdbx_description
1 polymer ?
#
loop_
_entity_poly.entity_id
_entity_poly.type
_entity_poly.pdbx_seq_one_letter_code
_entity_poly.pdbx_strand_id
1 'polypeptide(L)'
;MSCLSSNNITPNAFTLALRMGLRRSESQLRWVWEFNRGKPVRENATFALGTNGNLVLTEADGSIVWQSNTTKKGVVGFDLLPNGNMVLYDSKGHFVWQSFDYPTDTLLVDQALRAGGVHKLTSRKSEKENVNGALSWSLEVCHCTTKATILHGLPLFTSHLLIGVFKKAL
;
A
#
# COMPACT_ATOMS: atom_id res chain seq x y z
N MET A 1 19.36 0.46 5.02
CA MET A 1 17.90 0.69 4.94
C MET A 1 17.73 2.20 5.15
N SER A 2 17.35 2.95 4.12
CA SER A 2 17.08 4.39 4.25
C SER A 2 15.58 4.59 4.26
N CYS A 3 15.05 5.20 5.31
CA CYS A 3 13.61 5.48 5.43
C CYS A 3 13.21 6.76 4.67
N LEU A 4 14.17 7.61 4.29
CA LEU A 4 13.88 8.84 3.58
C LEU A 4 14.57 8.84 2.21
N SER A 5 13.77 9.18 1.21
CA SER A 5 14.22 9.41 -0.15
C SER A 5 14.02 10.87 -0.51
N SER A 6 15.09 11.57 -0.90
CA SER A 6 14.98 12.89 -1.51
C SER A 6 14.37 12.78 -2.91
N ASN A 7 13.46 13.70 -3.25
CA ASN A 7 12.96 13.87 -4.62
C ASN A 7 13.82 14.91 -5.34
N ASN A 8 14.22 14.62 -6.58
CA ASN A 8 15.12 15.47 -7.38
C ASN A 8 14.42 16.70 -8.03
N ILE A 9 13.11 16.88 -7.79
CA ILE A 9 12.31 17.96 -8.42
C ILE A 9 12.11 19.14 -7.46
N THR A 10 11.95 18.88 -6.18
CA THR A 10 11.72 19.90 -5.15
C THR A 10 12.80 19.78 -4.09
N PRO A 11 13.73 20.74 -4.00
CA PRO A 11 14.68 20.79 -2.89
C PRO A 11 13.94 20.70 -1.56
N ASN A 12 14.50 19.96 -0.61
CA ASN A 12 13.98 19.80 0.74
C ASN A 12 12.59 19.14 0.82
N ALA A 13 12.27 18.28 -0.16
CA ALA A 13 11.05 17.48 -0.19
C ALA A 13 11.37 15.98 -0.14
N PHE A 14 10.78 15.29 0.84
CA PHE A 14 11.07 13.89 1.15
C PHE A 14 9.82 13.03 1.04
N THR A 15 10.01 11.80 0.56
CA THR A 15 8.99 10.75 0.61
C THR A 15 9.48 9.64 1.54
N LEU A 16 8.61 9.21 2.45
CA LEU A 16 8.80 8.01 3.25
C LEU A 16 8.49 6.81 2.37
N ALA A 17 9.50 5.99 2.11
CA ALA A 17 9.43 4.90 1.15
C ALA A 17 10.21 3.67 1.61
N LEU A 18 9.75 2.50 1.19
CA LEU A 18 10.52 1.27 1.25
C LEU A 18 11.24 1.08 -0.07
N ARG A 19 12.54 0.81 0.01
CA ARG A 19 13.37 0.46 -1.13
C ARG A 19 13.94 -0.94 -0.96
N MET A 20 13.97 -1.69 -2.05
CA MET A 20 14.55 -3.02 -2.08
C MET A 20 15.58 -3.17 -3.19
N GLY A 21 16.57 -4.01 -2.93
CA GLY A 21 17.62 -4.38 -3.87
C GLY A 21 18.74 -5.14 -3.16
N LEU A 22 19.74 -5.52 -3.92
CA LEU A 22 20.88 -6.26 -3.39
C LEU A 22 21.82 -5.31 -2.64
N ARG A 23 22.31 -5.72 -1.47
CA ARG A 23 23.23 -4.92 -0.65
C ARG A 23 24.49 -4.44 -1.39
N ARG A 24 24.89 -5.16 -2.45
CA ARG A 24 26.08 -4.85 -3.25
C ARG A 24 25.82 -3.83 -4.38
N SER A 25 24.58 -3.40 -4.57
CA SER A 25 24.20 -2.48 -5.65
C SER A 25 23.17 -1.47 -5.17
N GLU A 26 23.62 -0.53 -4.33
CA GLU A 26 22.76 0.55 -3.83
C GLU A 26 22.19 1.43 -4.96
N SER A 27 22.92 1.55 -6.08
CA SER A 27 22.46 2.27 -7.28
C SER A 27 21.26 1.62 -7.97
N GLN A 28 20.92 0.37 -7.62
CA GLN A 28 19.76 -0.35 -8.16
C GLN A 28 18.59 -0.48 -7.19
N LEU A 29 18.64 0.20 -6.02
CA LEU A 29 17.51 0.18 -5.08
C LEU A 29 16.25 0.74 -5.74
N ARG A 30 15.23 -0.11 -5.90
CA ARG A 30 13.92 0.27 -6.44
C ARG A 30 13.00 0.61 -5.29
N TRP A 31 12.19 1.64 -5.47
CA TRP A 31 11.14 1.95 -4.51
C TRP A 31 10.01 0.96 -4.78
N VAL A 32 9.56 0.32 -3.72
CA VAL A 32 8.54 -0.73 -3.80
C VAL A 32 7.27 -0.36 -3.06
N TRP A 33 7.34 0.67 -2.21
CA TRP A 33 6.21 1.17 -1.45
C TRP A 33 6.43 2.60 -0.97
N GLU A 34 5.38 3.43 -0.94
CA GLU A 34 5.43 4.82 -0.46
C GLU A 34 4.20 5.17 0.38
N PHE A 35 4.40 5.86 1.50
CA PHE A 35 3.31 6.32 2.37
C PHE A 35 2.61 7.57 1.87
N ASN A 36 3.41 8.55 1.45
CA ASN A 36 2.97 9.92 1.19
C ASN A 36 3.23 10.33 -0.26
N ARG A 37 2.91 9.43 -1.19
CA ARG A 37 3.01 9.69 -2.64
C ARG A 37 2.19 10.93 -3.00
N GLY A 38 2.82 11.88 -3.69
CA GLY A 38 2.24 13.18 -4.03
C GLY A 38 2.04 14.17 -2.88
N LYS A 39 2.46 13.82 -1.66
CA LYS A 39 2.44 14.69 -0.48
C LYS A 39 3.78 14.64 0.25
N PRO A 40 4.88 15.08 -0.40
CA PRO A 40 6.19 15.04 0.21
C PRO A 40 6.25 15.93 1.45
N VAL A 41 7.06 15.53 2.43
CA VAL A 41 7.29 16.27 3.67
C VAL A 41 8.58 17.06 3.63
N ARG A 42 8.73 18.06 4.50
CA ARG A 42 9.98 18.83 4.61
C ARG A 42 10.92 18.23 5.66
N GLU A 43 12.08 18.87 5.82
CA GLU A 43 13.01 18.57 6.89
C GLU A 43 12.31 18.68 8.26
N ASN A 44 12.78 17.90 9.23
CA ASN A 44 12.22 17.78 10.59
C ASN A 44 10.81 17.19 10.67
N ALA A 45 10.29 16.63 9.57
CA ALA A 45 9.12 15.76 9.61
C ALA A 45 9.36 14.53 10.50
N THR A 46 8.33 14.08 11.19
CA THR A 46 8.40 12.98 12.15
C THR A 46 7.52 11.82 11.71
N PHE A 47 8.04 10.60 11.81
CA PHE A 47 7.28 9.38 11.60
C PHE A 47 7.33 8.53 12.89
N ALA A 48 6.19 8.42 13.59
CA ALA A 48 6.16 7.82 14.92
C ALA A 48 4.85 7.11 15.23
N LEU A 49 4.94 6.05 16.04
CA LEU A 49 3.80 5.37 16.64
C LEU A 49 3.41 6.09 17.94
N GLY A 50 2.25 6.73 17.94
CA GLY A 50 1.71 7.40 19.12
C GLY A 50 1.24 6.41 20.19
N THR A 51 1.21 6.87 21.44
CA THR A 51 0.72 6.08 22.58
C THR A 51 -0.76 5.68 22.47
N ASN A 52 -1.51 6.34 21.59
CA ASN A 52 -2.89 5.98 21.24
C ASN A 52 -3.00 4.84 20.21
N GLY A 53 -1.88 4.28 19.77
CA GLY A 53 -1.80 3.18 18.80
C GLY A 53 -1.88 3.62 17.34
N ASN A 54 -1.77 4.92 17.03
CA ASN A 54 -1.81 5.44 15.66
C ASN A 54 -0.39 5.72 15.15
N LEU A 55 -0.04 5.18 13.98
CA LEU A 55 1.21 5.49 13.31
C LEU A 55 1.00 6.70 12.41
N VAL A 56 1.80 7.75 12.62
CA VAL A 56 1.56 9.07 12.01
C VAL A 56 2.84 9.61 11.38
N LEU A 57 2.69 10.18 10.18
CA LEU A 57 3.68 11.04 9.54
C LEU A 57 3.21 12.49 9.66
N THR A 58 4.01 13.34 10.32
CA THR A 58 3.73 14.75 10.51
C THR A 58 4.82 15.63 9.92
N GLU A 59 4.45 16.82 9.44
CA GLU A 59 5.40 17.90 9.15
C GLU A 59 6.03 18.44 10.44
N ALA A 60 7.04 19.30 10.28
CA ALA A 60 7.70 19.98 11.40
C ALA A 60 6.76 20.88 12.22
N ASP A 61 5.69 21.40 11.62
CA ASP A 61 4.66 22.20 12.30
C ASP A 61 3.61 21.34 13.02
N GLY A 62 3.75 20.01 12.99
CA GLY A 62 2.82 19.06 13.59
C GLY A 62 1.60 18.72 12.72
N SER A 63 1.47 19.29 11.52
CA SER A 63 0.37 18.93 10.61
C SER A 63 0.50 17.47 10.15
N ILE A 64 -0.64 16.77 10.12
CA ILE A 64 -0.68 15.35 9.76
C ILE A 64 -0.72 15.20 8.23
N VAL A 65 0.26 14.51 7.68
CA VAL A 65 0.38 14.25 6.24
C VAL A 65 -0.22 12.89 5.89
N TRP A 66 0.01 11.89 6.76
CA TRP A 66 -0.52 10.54 6.62
C TRP A 66 -0.67 9.89 8.01
N GLN A 67 -1.63 8.97 8.14
CA GLN A 67 -1.79 8.15 9.35
C GLN A 67 -2.44 6.80 9.05
N SER A 68 -2.18 5.80 9.90
CA SER A 68 -2.71 4.43 9.78
C SER A 68 -4.20 4.30 10.14
N ASN A 69 -4.81 5.30 10.77
CA ASN A 69 -6.17 5.26 11.29
C ASN A 69 -6.41 4.08 12.26
N THR A 70 -5.46 3.85 13.17
CA THR A 70 -5.48 2.77 14.16
C THR A 70 -5.65 3.24 15.61
N THR A 71 -5.96 4.51 15.81
CA THR A 71 -6.29 5.09 17.12
C THR A 71 -7.28 4.21 17.88
N LYS A 72 -6.92 3.81 19.11
CA LYS A 72 -7.74 2.95 19.99
C LYS A 72 -8.11 1.58 19.43
N LYS A 73 -7.39 1.08 18.40
CA LYS A 73 -7.57 -0.29 17.88
C LYS A 73 -6.69 -1.34 18.57
N GLY A 74 -6.08 -1.00 19.71
CA GLY A 74 -5.28 -1.94 20.50
C GLY A 74 -3.87 -2.21 19.96
N VAL A 75 -3.35 -1.35 19.09
CA VAL A 75 -1.96 -1.45 18.59
C VAL A 75 -0.99 -1.25 19.75
N VAL A 76 -0.05 -2.18 19.89
CA VAL A 76 1.03 -2.13 20.89
C VAL A 76 2.42 -2.04 20.29
N GLY A 77 2.56 -2.31 18.99
CA GLY A 77 3.84 -2.32 18.32
C GLY A 77 3.76 -2.15 16.81
N PHE A 78 4.94 -1.95 16.23
CA PHE A 78 5.19 -1.73 14.82
C PHE A 78 6.39 -2.58 14.42
N ASP A 79 6.30 -3.32 13.32
CA ASP A 79 7.40 -4.09 12.76
C ASP A 79 7.48 -3.97 11.23
N LEU A 80 8.69 -4.07 10.69
CA LEU A 80 8.95 -4.29 9.27
C LEU A 80 9.42 -5.73 9.08
N LEU A 81 8.56 -6.57 8.50
CA LEU A 81 8.83 -7.98 8.28
C LEU A 81 9.86 -8.20 7.15
N PRO A 82 10.56 -9.35 7.12
CA PRO A 82 11.58 -9.64 6.10
C PRO A 82 11.07 -9.62 4.65
N ASN A 83 9.78 -9.86 4.43
CA ASN A 83 9.14 -9.78 3.11
C ASN A 83 8.77 -8.34 2.70
N GLY A 84 9.10 -7.34 3.52
CA GLY A 84 8.80 -5.94 3.27
C GLY A 84 7.39 -5.52 3.72
N ASN A 85 6.62 -6.42 4.33
CA ASN A 85 5.34 -6.05 4.93
C ASN A 85 5.57 -5.29 6.22
N MET A 86 5.01 -4.09 6.30
CA MET A 86 5.09 -3.25 7.47
C MET A 86 3.78 -3.37 8.23
N VAL A 87 3.84 -3.76 9.49
CA VAL A 87 2.67 -4.19 10.27
C VAL A 87 2.55 -3.42 11.58
N LEU A 88 1.31 -3.14 11.96
CA LEU A 88 0.94 -2.76 13.32
C LEU A 88 0.21 -3.93 13.94
N TYR A 89 0.60 -4.32 15.16
CA TYR A 89 0.04 -5.50 15.82
C TYR A 89 -0.51 -5.20 17.21
N ASP A 90 -1.48 -6.02 17.62
CA ASP A 90 -2.06 -6.00 18.97
C ASP A 90 -1.24 -6.85 19.97
N SER A 91 -1.63 -6.85 21.24
CA SER A 91 -0.95 -7.63 22.29
C SER A 91 -1.03 -9.15 22.11
N LYS A 92 -1.88 -9.63 21.19
CA LYS A 92 -2.00 -11.05 20.81
C LYS A 92 -1.18 -11.37 19.57
N GLY A 93 -0.50 -10.39 18.97
CA GLY A 93 0.27 -10.53 17.76
C GLY A 93 -0.56 -10.51 16.46
N HIS A 94 -1.85 -10.16 16.53
CA HIS A 94 -2.66 -10.02 15.31
C HIS A 94 -2.36 -8.70 14.62
N PHE A 95 -2.35 -8.73 13.28
CA PHE A 95 -2.19 -7.52 12.49
C PHE A 95 -3.46 -6.67 12.55
N VAL A 96 -3.31 -5.44 13.06
CA VAL A 96 -4.34 -4.41 13.10
C VAL A 96 -4.30 -3.57 11.82
N TRP A 97 -3.12 -3.42 11.23
CA TRP A 97 -2.90 -2.73 9.96
C TRP A 97 -1.65 -3.31 9.28
N GLN A 98 -1.64 -3.35 7.96
CA GLN A 98 -0.48 -3.81 7.19
C GLN A 98 -0.31 -3.04 5.87
N SER A 99 0.93 -2.76 5.47
CA SER A 99 1.23 -2.03 4.22
C SER A 99 0.80 -2.82 2.98
N PHE A 100 0.77 -4.15 3.08
CA PHE A 100 0.36 -5.03 2.00
C PHE A 100 -1.10 -4.82 1.56
N ASP A 101 -1.95 -4.25 2.44
CA ASP A 101 -3.33 -3.89 2.09
C ASP A 101 -3.42 -2.57 1.29
N TYR A 102 -2.33 -1.82 1.18
CA TYR A 102 -2.29 -0.52 0.50
C TYR A 102 -1.17 -0.48 -0.53
N PRO A 103 -1.22 -1.31 -1.59
CA PRO A 103 -0.14 -1.35 -2.58
C PRO A 103 0.00 -0.01 -3.32
N THR A 104 1.19 0.27 -3.84
CA THR A 104 1.44 1.46 -4.67
C THR A 104 1.53 1.10 -6.14
N ASP A 105 2.71 1.01 -6.74
CA ASP A 105 2.92 0.60 -8.15
C ASP A 105 3.54 -0.80 -8.30
N THR A 106 3.87 -1.44 -7.18
CA THR A 106 4.59 -2.72 -7.14
C THR A 106 3.82 -3.72 -6.29
N LEU A 107 3.71 -4.96 -6.76
CA LEU A 107 3.20 -6.09 -5.97
C LEU A 107 4.39 -6.93 -5.50
N LEU A 108 4.52 -7.11 -4.19
CA LEU A 108 5.60 -7.89 -3.59
C LEU A 108 5.28 -9.37 -3.46
N VAL A 109 6.31 -10.19 -3.29
CA VAL A 109 6.15 -11.59 -2.90
C VAL A 109 5.41 -11.64 -1.56
N ASP A 110 4.50 -12.60 -1.41
CA ASP A 110 3.56 -12.74 -0.29
C ASP A 110 2.49 -11.65 -0.18
N GLN A 111 2.50 -10.65 -1.05
CA GLN A 111 1.43 -9.66 -1.14
C GLN A 111 0.31 -10.17 -2.04
N ALA A 112 -0.92 -10.20 -1.53
CA ALA A 112 -2.09 -10.55 -2.31
C ALA A 112 -2.84 -9.30 -2.77
N LEU A 113 -3.12 -9.19 -4.07
CA LEU A 113 -4.06 -8.20 -4.57
C LEU A 113 -5.49 -8.74 -4.44
N ARG A 114 -6.30 -8.13 -3.57
CA ARG A 114 -7.68 -8.54 -3.34
C ARG A 114 -8.64 -7.90 -4.34
N ALA A 115 -9.69 -8.64 -4.67
CA ALA A 115 -10.75 -8.15 -5.54
C ALA A 115 -11.60 -7.07 -4.84
N GLY A 116 -12.17 -6.15 -5.63
CA GLY A 116 -13.06 -5.11 -5.12
C GLY A 116 -12.55 -3.67 -5.30
N GLY A 117 -11.56 -3.45 -6.17
CA GLY A 117 -11.14 -2.12 -6.65
C GLY A 117 -10.41 -1.22 -5.64
N VAL A 118 -10.58 -1.44 -4.34
CA VAL A 118 -9.89 -0.69 -3.28
C VAL A 118 -8.39 -1.03 -3.26
N HIS A 119 -8.05 -2.29 -3.53
CA HIS A 119 -6.67 -2.77 -3.64
C HIS A 119 -6.28 -2.78 -5.12
N LYS A 120 -5.58 -1.72 -5.56
CA LYS A 120 -5.11 -1.58 -6.94
C LYS A 120 -3.68 -1.08 -6.98
N LEU A 121 -2.94 -1.52 -7.98
CA LEU A 121 -1.67 -0.89 -8.34
C LEU A 121 -1.97 0.37 -9.14
N THR A 122 -1.26 1.45 -8.87
CA THR A 122 -1.33 2.70 -9.65
C THR A 122 0.08 3.11 -10.01
N SER A 123 0.34 3.29 -11.31
CA SER A 123 1.65 3.70 -11.81
C SER A 123 2.06 5.06 -11.24
N ARG A 124 3.34 5.38 -11.34
CA ARG A 124 3.77 6.78 -11.23
C ARG A 124 3.41 7.56 -12.49
N LYS A 125 3.39 8.88 -12.36
CA LYS A 125 3.31 9.79 -13.51
C LYS A 125 4.58 9.76 -14.35
N SER A 126 5.75 9.76 -13.71
CA SER A 126 7.05 9.60 -14.38
C SER A 126 8.13 9.10 -13.40
N GLU A 127 9.33 8.83 -13.90
CA GLU A 127 10.49 8.49 -13.05
C GLU A 127 10.89 9.62 -12.10
N LYS A 128 10.58 10.88 -12.47
CA LYS A 128 10.94 12.05 -11.69
C LYS A 128 9.79 12.52 -10.79
N GLU A 129 8.54 12.41 -11.26
CA GLU A 129 7.37 12.88 -10.52
C GLU A 129 6.72 11.74 -9.72
N ASN A 130 6.96 11.75 -8.40
CA ASN A 130 6.37 10.78 -7.47
C ASN A 130 4.91 11.11 -7.11
N VAL A 131 4.04 11.13 -8.11
CA VAL A 131 2.58 11.26 -7.99
C VAL A 131 1.92 10.11 -8.75
N ASN A 132 0.65 9.83 -8.44
CA ASN A 132 -0.11 8.81 -9.18
C ASN A 132 -0.22 9.19 -10.67
N GLY A 133 0.09 8.21 -11.52
CA GLY A 133 -0.04 8.30 -12.96
C GLY A 133 -1.37 7.78 -13.47
N ALA A 134 -1.49 7.69 -14.79
CA ALA A 134 -2.74 7.33 -15.45
C ALA A 134 -3.04 5.82 -15.48
N LEU A 135 -2.06 4.95 -15.21
CA LEU A 135 -2.27 3.51 -15.33
C LEU A 135 -2.59 2.90 -13.98
N SER A 136 -3.58 2.01 -13.95
CA SER A 136 -3.89 1.21 -12.77
C SER A 136 -4.21 -0.23 -13.13
N TRP A 137 -3.92 -1.13 -12.20
CA TRP A 137 -4.25 -2.55 -12.29
C TRP A 137 -4.99 -2.99 -11.04
N SER A 138 -6.16 -3.60 -11.22
CA SER A 138 -7.02 -4.04 -10.13
C SER A 138 -7.63 -5.39 -10.43
N LEU A 139 -7.95 -6.14 -9.37
CA LEU A 139 -8.73 -7.34 -9.48
C LEU A 139 -10.22 -7.01 -9.30
N GLU A 140 -11.05 -7.48 -10.22
CA GLU A 140 -12.50 -7.30 -10.17
C GLU A 140 -13.20 -8.65 -10.03
N VAL A 141 -14.29 -8.65 -9.26
CA VAL A 141 -15.21 -9.78 -9.19
C VAL A 141 -16.22 -9.63 -10.32
N CYS A 142 -16.14 -10.51 -11.31
CA CYS A 142 -17.16 -10.59 -12.34
C CYS A 142 -18.29 -11.50 -11.85
N HIS A 143 -19.50 -10.96 -11.81
CA HIS A 143 -20.71 -11.73 -11.56
C HIS A 143 -21.17 -12.34 -12.88
N CYS A 144 -20.69 -13.55 -13.20
CA CYS A 144 -21.29 -14.36 -14.25
C CYS A 144 -22.34 -15.27 -13.62
N THR A 145 -23.62 -14.96 -13.81
CA THR A 145 -24.71 -15.88 -13.47
C THR A 145 -24.81 -16.96 -14.55
N THR A 146 -24.06 -18.05 -14.41
CA THR A 146 -24.31 -19.23 -15.24
C THR A 146 -25.60 -19.88 -14.73
N LYS A 147 -26.74 -19.66 -15.40
CA LYS A 147 -27.94 -20.45 -15.14
C LYS A 147 -27.68 -21.87 -15.64
N ALA A 148 -27.25 -22.76 -14.75
CA ALA A 148 -27.36 -24.20 -14.99
C ALA A 148 -28.81 -24.60 -14.69
N THR A 149 -29.63 -24.80 -15.73
CA THR A 149 -30.93 -25.44 -15.55
C THR A 149 -30.70 -26.93 -15.32
N ILE A 150 -30.73 -27.36 -14.06
CA ILE A 150 -30.79 -28.78 -13.72
C ILE A 150 -32.24 -29.23 -13.96
N LEU A 151 -32.45 -30.13 -14.93
CA LEU A 151 -33.58 -31.05 -14.88
C LEU A 151 -33.41 -31.82 -13.56
N HIS A 152 -34.30 -31.57 -12.59
CA HIS A 152 -34.38 -32.27 -11.29
C HIS A 152 -33.50 -31.73 -10.12
N GLY A 153 -33.90 -30.59 -9.54
CA GLY A 153 -34.14 -30.52 -8.08
C GLY A 153 -33.00 -30.31 -7.06
N LEU A 154 -31.84 -29.72 -7.40
CA LEU A 154 -30.79 -29.35 -6.41
C LEU A 154 -30.37 -27.86 -6.53
N PRO A 155 -29.83 -27.23 -5.46
CA PRO A 155 -29.64 -25.78 -5.39
C PRO A 155 -28.61 -25.24 -6.39
N LEU A 156 -28.85 -24.00 -6.83
CA LEU A 156 -27.96 -23.24 -7.70
C LEU A 156 -26.63 -22.95 -7.00
N PHE A 157 -25.51 -23.30 -7.63
CA PHE A 157 -24.18 -22.85 -7.20
C PHE A 157 -23.82 -21.55 -7.92
N THR A 158 -23.47 -20.52 -7.15
CA THR A 158 -22.94 -19.26 -7.69
C THR A 158 -21.41 -19.35 -7.76
N SER A 159 -20.85 -19.53 -8.95
CA SER A 159 -19.39 -19.44 -9.16
C SER A 159 -18.99 -17.98 -9.44
N HIS A 160 -18.03 -17.44 -8.69
CA HIS A 160 -17.47 -16.11 -8.95
C HIS A 160 -16.15 -16.25 -9.71
N LEU A 161 -15.98 -15.46 -10.77
CA LEU A 161 -14.72 -15.39 -11.52
C LEU A 161 -13.97 -14.11 -11.16
N LEU A 162 -12.70 -14.25 -10.82
CA LEU A 162 -11.78 -13.14 -10.58
C LEU A 162 -11.05 -12.82 -11.88
N ILE A 163 -11.16 -11.57 -12.34
CA ILE A 163 -10.51 -11.11 -13.57
C ILE A 163 -9.61 -9.92 -13.25
N GLY A 164 -8.35 -9.97 -13.70
CA GLY A 164 -7.43 -8.84 -13.63
C GLY A 164 -7.75 -7.83 -14.71
N VAL A 165 -7.94 -6.55 -14.34
CA VAL A 165 -8.31 -5.48 -15.26
C VAL A 165 -7.24 -4.39 -15.24
N PHE A 166 -6.75 -4.03 -16.43
CA PHE A 166 -5.92 -2.84 -16.62
C PHE A 166 -6.82 -1.66 -17.01
N LYS A 167 -6.71 -0.56 -16.28
CA LYS A 167 -7.44 0.67 -16.57
C LYS A 167 -6.47 1.81 -16.82
N LYS A 168 -6.73 2.58 -17.87
CA LYS A 168 -6.13 3.89 -18.10
C LYS A 168 -7.12 4.94 -17.65
N ALA A 169 -6.74 5.78 -16.69
CA ALA A 169 -7.50 6.99 -16.37
C ALA A 169 -7.43 7.93 -17.59
N LEU A 170 -8.62 8.28 -18.11
CA LEU A 170 -8.81 9.26 -19.17
C LEU A 170 -8.74 10.68 -18.60
#